data_AF-A0A4U0R5Q3-F1
#
_entry.id   AF-A0A4U0R5Q3-F1
#
_cell.length_a   1.000
_cell.length_b   1.000
_cell.length_c   1.000
_cell.angle_alpha   90.00
_cell.angle_beta   90.00
_cell.angle_gamma   90.00
#
_symmetry.space_group_name_H-M   'P 1'
#
loop_
_entity.id
_entity.type
_entity.pdbx_description
1 polymer ?
#
loop_
_entity_poly.entity_id
_entity_poly.type
_entity_poly.pdbx_seq_one_letter_code
_entity_poly.pdbx_strand_id
1 'polypeptide(L)'
;MKLASKDEVELQKIFMELPKTGITVVAFFATTSALILRLAPGADASPPFLFRILFLIGIIVTLVMFAISYNYLAQIVNNVSTICNENDRAKQVEELKDGRYSTVKNSITVAVLVWLGILAIFVFFL
;
A
#
# COMPACT_ATOMS: atom_id res chain seq x y z
N MET A 1 4.01 -5.13 -33.40
CA MET A 1 3.27 -4.88 -32.13
C MET A 1 2.04 -5.77 -32.13
N LYS A 2 2.08 -6.94 -31.46
CA LYS A 2 0.87 -7.75 -31.23
C LYS A 2 0.28 -7.29 -29.90
N LEU A 3 -0.94 -6.75 -29.94
CA LEU A 3 -1.70 -6.34 -28.76
C LEU A 3 -1.78 -7.51 -27.77
N ALA A 4 -1.55 -7.25 -26.48
CA ALA A 4 -1.83 -8.19 -25.40
C ALA A 4 -3.27 -8.70 -25.53
N SER A 5 -3.51 -9.98 -25.24
CA SER A 5 -4.87 -10.52 -25.34
C SER A 5 -5.79 -9.74 -24.38
N LYS A 6 -7.07 -9.60 -24.73
CA LYS A 6 -8.03 -8.83 -23.92
C LYS A 6 -8.07 -9.30 -22.46
N ASP A 7 -7.96 -10.62 -22.26
CA ASP A 7 -7.96 -11.26 -20.95
C ASP A 7 -6.69 -10.93 -20.13
N GLU A 8 -5.54 -10.76 -20.76
CA GLU A 8 -4.29 -10.35 -20.09
C GLU A 8 -4.34 -8.91 -19.58
N VAL A 9 -4.94 -8.01 -20.37
CA VAL A 9 -5.14 -6.61 -19.97
C VAL A 9 -6.10 -6.52 -18.78
N GLU A 10 -7.14 -7.35 -18.76
CA GLU A 10 -8.06 -7.46 -17.62
C GLU A 10 -7.37 -8.03 -16.37
N LEU A 11 -6.56 -9.08 -16.53
CA LEU A 11 -5.80 -9.66 -15.41
C LEU A 11 -4.81 -8.65 -14.81
N GLN A 12 -4.10 -7.88 -15.64
CA GLN A 12 -3.19 -6.84 -15.19
C GLN A 12 -3.91 -5.67 -14.51
N LYS A 13 -5.10 -5.29 -14.98
CA LYS A 13 -5.94 -4.30 -14.29
C LYS A 13 -6.27 -4.76 -12.87
N ILE A 14 -6.69 -6.01 -12.71
CA ILE A 14 -6.99 -6.60 -11.40
C ILE A 14 -5.75 -6.57 -10.50
N PHE A 15 -4.57 -6.93 -11.02
CA PHE A 15 -3.33 -6.88 -10.23
C PHE A 15 -2.88 -5.45 -9.87
N MET A 16 -3.23 -4.44 -10.66
CA MET A 16 -2.96 -3.03 -10.38
C MET A 16 -3.97 -2.39 -9.43
N GLU A 17 -5.17 -2.96 -9.28
CA GLU A 17 -6.21 -2.39 -8.41
C GLU A 17 -5.88 -2.56 -6.92
N LEU A 18 -5.38 -3.73 -6.50
CA LEU A 18 -5.08 -3.97 -5.09
C LEU A 18 -4.06 -2.97 -4.51
N PRO A 19 -2.88 -2.72 -5.13
CA PRO A 19 -1.94 -1.73 -4.63
C PRO A 19 -2.53 -0.32 -4.59
N LYS A 20 -3.28 0.09 -5.62
CA LYS A 20 -3.90 1.43 -5.69
C LYS A 20 -4.93 1.62 -4.58
N THR A 21 -5.84 0.67 -4.41
CA THR A 21 -6.86 0.72 -3.35
C THR A 21 -6.20 0.66 -1.97
N GLY A 22 -5.20 -0.20 -1.79
CA GLY A 22 -4.44 -0.31 -0.55
C GLY A 22 -3.74 0.99 -0.14
N ILE A 23 -3.06 1.65 -1.09
CA ILE A 23 -2.41 2.95 -0.87
C ILE A 23 -3.44 3.99 -0.42
N THR A 24 -4.59 4.06 -1.10
CA THR A 24 -5.66 5.01 -0.75
C THR A 24 -6.21 4.77 0.66
N VAL A 25 -6.47 3.51 1.03
CA VAL A 25 -6.99 3.16 2.35
C VAL A 25 -5.99 3.52 3.45
N VAL A 26 -4.70 3.22 3.26
CA VAL A 26 -3.66 3.57 4.23
C VAL A 26 -3.48 5.08 4.34
N ALA A 27 -3.49 5.81 3.22
CA ALA A 27 -3.42 7.26 3.21
C ALA A 27 -4.61 7.90 3.95
N PHE A 28 -5.81 7.33 3.79
CA PHE A 28 -7.00 7.75 4.54
C PHE A 28 -6.77 7.64 6.04
N PHE A 29 -6.39 6.46 6.56
CA PHE A 29 -6.17 6.29 8.00
C PHE A 29 -5.03 7.15 8.56
N ALA A 30 -3.93 7.29 7.81
CA ALA A 30 -2.83 8.19 8.19
C ALA A 30 -3.30 9.64 8.34
N THR A 31 -4.10 10.11 7.37
CA THR A 31 -4.65 11.47 7.35
C THR A 31 -5.67 11.67 8.49
N THR A 32 -6.56 10.70 8.71
CA THR A 32 -7.53 10.75 9.82
C THR A 32 -6.81 10.78 11.17
N SER A 33 -5.77 9.97 11.36
CA SER A 33 -4.98 9.96 12.59
C SER A 33 -4.27 11.29 12.83
N ALA A 34 -3.72 11.90 11.77
CA ALA A 34 -3.11 13.23 11.84
C ALA A 34 -4.14 14.32 12.21
N LEU A 35 -5.35 14.22 11.64
CA LEU A 35 -6.44 15.15 11.94
C LEU A 35 -6.89 15.04 13.39
N ILE A 36 -7.07 13.82 13.91
CA ILE A 36 -7.45 13.58 15.31
C ILE A 36 -6.41 14.18 16.26
N LEU A 37 -5.12 13.94 16.01
CA LEU A 37 -4.03 14.55 16.78
C LEU A 37 -4.08 16.08 16.80
N ARG A 38 -4.46 16.70 15.67
CA ARG A 38 -4.54 18.15 15.54
C ARG A 38 -5.78 18.76 16.21
N LEU A 39 -6.88 18.01 16.25
CA LEU A 39 -8.16 18.46 16.83
C LEU A 39 -8.30 18.10 18.32
N ALA A 40 -7.31 17.42 18.90
CA ALA A 40 -7.31 17.03 20.30
C ALA A 40 -7.48 18.26 21.22
N PRO A 41 -8.31 18.17 22.28
CA PRO A 41 -8.42 19.23 23.26
C PRO A 41 -7.05 19.49 23.90
N GLY A 42 -6.57 20.74 23.86
CA GLY A 42 -5.22 21.08 24.26
C GLY A 42 -4.16 20.91 23.16
N ALA A 43 -4.53 20.96 21.88
CA ALA A 43 -3.59 20.96 20.75
C ALA A 43 -2.53 22.09 20.77
N ASP A 44 -2.74 23.14 21.59
CA ASP A 44 -1.72 24.15 21.89
C ASP A 44 -0.58 23.59 22.76
N ALA A 45 -0.87 22.55 23.56
CA ALA A 45 0.13 21.72 24.20
C ALA A 45 0.62 20.65 23.22
N SER A 46 1.94 20.53 23.11
CA SER A 46 2.59 19.47 22.35
C SER A 46 1.99 18.08 22.66
N PRO A 47 1.58 17.28 21.65
CA PRO A 47 1.10 15.93 21.89
C PRO A 47 2.11 15.14 22.72
N PRO A 48 1.66 14.31 23.68
CA PRO A 48 2.53 13.43 24.46
C PRO A 48 3.57 12.74 23.57
N PHE A 49 4.81 12.68 24.05
CA PHE A 49 5.94 12.11 23.31
C PHE A 49 5.64 10.71 22.76
N LEU A 50 4.89 9.91 23.51
CA LEU A 50 4.42 8.59 23.11
C LEU A 50 3.58 8.61 21.81
N PHE A 51 2.63 9.53 21.68
CA PHE A 51 1.78 9.63 20.48
C PHE A 51 2.56 10.08 19.25
N ARG A 52 3.60 10.91 19.45
CA ARG A 52 4.53 11.29 18.37
C ARG A 52 5.33 10.09 17.87
N ILE A 53 5.83 9.25 18.78
CA ILE A 53 6.53 8.01 18.41
C ILE A 53 5.61 7.07 17.66
N LEU A 54 4.39 6.84 18.17
CA LEU A 54 3.41 5.98 17.50
C LEU A 54 3.08 6.48 16.10
N PHE A 55 2.86 7.79 15.95
CA PHE A 55 2.62 8.40 14.65
C PHE A 55 3.82 8.22 13.71
N LEU A 56 5.05 8.42 14.19
CA LEU A 56 6.26 8.21 13.40
C LEU A 56 6.42 6.75 12.93
N ILE A 57 6.12 5.77 13.81
CA ILE A 57 6.11 4.35 13.45
C ILE A 57 5.10 4.09 12.32
N GLY A 58 3.88 4.65 12.43
CA GLY A 58 2.87 4.56 11.38
C GLY A 58 3.35 5.12 10.03
N ILE A 59 4.05 6.25 10.04
CA ILE A 59 4.65 6.85 8.83
C ILE A 59 5.73 5.94 8.24
N ILE A 60 6.64 5.39 9.05
CA ILE A 60 7.69 4.49 8.57
C ILE A 60 7.09 3.25 7.90
N VAL A 61 6.09 2.62 8.54
CA VAL A 61 5.39 1.45 7.99
C VAL A 61 4.70 1.79 6.66
N THR A 62 4.10 2.98 6.57
CA THR A 62 3.46 3.47 5.34
C THR A 62 4.47 3.65 4.21
N LEU A 63 5.62 4.26 4.48
CA LEU A 63 6.67 4.47 3.48
C LEU A 63 7.23 3.14 2.95
N VAL A 64 7.44 2.17 3.84
CA VAL A 64 7.88 0.82 3.45
C VAL A 64 6.83 0.16 2.55
N MET A 65 5.55 0.22 2.92
CA MET A 65 4.47 -0.33 2.10
C MET A 65 4.35 0.36 0.73
N PHE A 66 4.53 1.69 0.68
CA PHE A 66 4.57 2.43 -0.59
C PHE A 66 5.73 2.00 -1.47
N ALA A 67 6.92 1.81 -0.92
CA ALA A 67 8.09 1.34 -1.67
C ALA A 67 7.85 -0.05 -2.27
N ILE A 68 7.29 -0.99 -1.49
CA ILE A 68 6.94 -2.34 -1.95
C ILE A 68 5.89 -2.28 -3.07
N SER A 69 4.83 -1.50 -2.86
CA SER A 69 3.73 -1.36 -3.83
C SER A 69 4.19 -0.69 -5.14
N TYR A 70 5.03 0.34 -5.05
CA TYR A 70 5.59 1.03 -6.21
C TYR A 70 6.50 0.12 -7.03
N ASN A 71 7.40 -0.63 -6.37
CA ASN A 71 8.26 -1.60 -7.05
C ASN A 71 7.46 -2.68 -7.77
N TYR A 72 6.37 -3.17 -7.17
CA TYR A 72 5.47 -4.12 -7.81
C TYR A 72 4.77 -3.54 -9.04
N LEU A 73 4.23 -2.32 -8.94
CA LEU A 73 3.61 -1.63 -10.07
C LEU A 73 4.60 -1.36 -11.20
N ALA A 74 5.83 -0.93 -10.88
CA ALA A 74 6.88 -0.70 -11.87
C ALA A 74 7.24 -1.98 -12.64
N GLN A 75 7.28 -3.13 -11.95
CA GLN A 75 7.51 -4.43 -12.60
C GLN A 75 6.36 -4.82 -13.52
N ILE A 76 5.10 -4.64 -13.11
CA ILE A 76 3.95 -4.88 -13.98
C ILE A 76 4.06 -4.01 -15.25
N VAL A 77 4.32 -2.71 -15.11
CA VAL A 77 4.41 -1.78 -16.24
C VAL A 77 5.57 -2.11 -17.18
N ASN A 78 6.76 -2.41 -16.65
CA ASN A 78 7.91 -2.83 -17.46
C ASN A 78 7.66 -4.16 -18.19
N ASN A 79 6.89 -5.06 -17.57
CA ASN A 79 6.52 -6.30 -18.22
C ASN A 79 5.58 -6.05 -19.40
N VAL A 80 4.71 -5.03 -19.39
CA VAL A 80 3.86 -4.70 -20.56
C VAL A 80 4.69 -4.20 -21.76
N SER A 81 5.77 -3.47 -21.52
CA SER A 81 6.55 -2.81 -22.58
C SER A 81 7.56 -3.72 -23.30
N THR A 82 7.94 -4.86 -22.71
CA THR A 82 9.14 -5.63 -23.15
C THR A 82 8.81 -6.91 -23.94
N ILE A 83 7.55 -7.18 -24.26
CA ILE A 83 7.16 -8.55 -24.67
C ILE A 83 7.21 -8.78 -26.19
N CYS A 84 8.13 -9.66 -26.61
CA CYS A 84 8.17 -10.23 -27.96
C CYS A 84 7.96 -11.77 -28.02
N ASN A 85 7.87 -12.50 -26.89
CA ASN A 85 7.80 -13.98 -26.90
C ASN A 85 6.75 -14.57 -25.93
N GLU A 86 5.99 -15.60 -26.35
CA GLU A 86 4.82 -16.15 -25.62
C GLU A 86 5.17 -17.04 -24.42
N ASN A 87 6.28 -17.79 -24.46
CA ASN A 87 6.67 -18.66 -23.34
C ASN A 87 7.20 -17.89 -22.11
N ASP A 88 7.82 -16.74 -22.33
CA ASP A 88 8.29 -15.85 -21.25
C ASP A 88 7.12 -15.09 -20.60
N ARG A 89 6.00 -14.92 -21.33
CA ARG A 89 4.76 -14.31 -20.80
C ARG A 89 4.11 -15.16 -19.72
N ALA A 90 3.92 -16.46 -19.98
CA ALA A 90 3.19 -17.35 -19.07
C ALA A 90 3.92 -17.48 -17.71
N LYS A 91 5.24 -17.65 -17.74
CA LYS A 91 6.07 -17.71 -16.53
C LYS A 91 6.01 -16.42 -15.69
N GLN A 92 5.95 -15.24 -16.32
CA GLN A 92 5.87 -13.99 -15.56
C GLN A 92 4.51 -13.74 -14.93
N VAL A 93 3.41 -14.17 -15.55
CA VAL A 93 2.08 -14.12 -14.92
C VAL A 93 2.03 -15.04 -13.70
N GLU A 94 2.66 -16.20 -13.80
CA GLU A 94 2.82 -17.14 -12.70
C GLU A 94 3.70 -16.53 -11.58
N GLU A 95 4.84 -15.91 -11.89
CA GLU A 95 5.69 -15.21 -10.90
C GLU A 95 5.01 -14.00 -10.23
N LEU A 96 4.19 -13.25 -10.97
CA LEU A 96 3.40 -12.14 -10.39
C LEU A 96 2.37 -12.68 -9.38
N LYS A 97 1.81 -13.86 -9.66
CA LYS A 97 0.84 -14.54 -8.81
C LYS A 97 1.51 -15.25 -7.61
N ASP A 98 2.67 -15.88 -7.82
CA ASP A 98 3.33 -16.81 -6.87
C ASP A 98 4.24 -16.15 -5.82
N GLY A 99 3.85 -14.99 -5.32
CA GLY A 99 4.40 -14.47 -4.06
C GLY A 99 4.56 -12.96 -4.00
N ARG A 100 4.74 -12.29 -5.14
CA ARG A 100 4.82 -10.82 -5.18
C ARG A 100 3.48 -10.18 -4.85
N TYR A 101 2.38 -10.69 -5.41
CA TYR A 101 1.03 -10.24 -5.06
C TYR A 101 0.70 -10.47 -3.57
N SER A 102 1.07 -11.64 -3.02
CA SER A 102 0.89 -11.95 -1.58
C SER A 102 1.70 -11.01 -0.69
N THR A 103 2.94 -10.69 -1.07
CA THR A 103 3.80 -9.75 -0.35
C THR A 103 3.20 -8.34 -0.31
N VAL A 104 2.71 -7.85 -1.45
CA VAL A 104 2.03 -6.54 -1.52
C VAL A 104 0.78 -6.55 -0.67
N LYS A 105 -0.09 -7.56 -0.82
CA LYS A 105 -1.29 -7.72 0.00
C LYS A 105 -0.96 -7.68 1.49
N ASN A 106 0.00 -8.49 1.93
CA ASN A 106 0.38 -8.57 3.34
C ASN A 106 0.96 -7.23 3.84
N SER A 107 1.77 -6.54 3.04
CA SER A 107 2.31 -5.23 3.41
C SER A 107 1.22 -4.18 3.61
N ILE A 108 0.20 -4.18 2.74
CA ILE A 108 -0.98 -3.31 2.87
C ILE A 108 -1.77 -3.68 4.13
N THR A 109 -2.05 -4.97 4.35
CA THR A 109 -2.78 -5.43 5.53
C THR A 109 -2.07 -5.03 6.82
N VAL A 110 -0.76 -5.23 6.91
CA VAL A 110 0.03 -4.81 8.09
C VAL A 110 -0.04 -3.30 8.29
N ALA A 111 0.11 -2.51 7.23
CA ALA A 111 0.02 -1.05 7.33
C ALA A 111 -1.37 -0.59 7.81
N VAL A 112 -2.45 -1.18 7.29
CA VAL A 112 -3.81 -0.87 7.74
C VAL A 112 -4.00 -1.25 9.21
N LEU A 113 -3.56 -2.44 9.64
CA LEU A 113 -3.68 -2.86 11.04
C LEU A 113 -2.90 -1.96 11.99
N VAL A 114 -1.70 -1.53 11.61
CA VAL A 114 -0.90 -0.57 12.40
C VAL A 114 -1.65 0.73 12.56
N TRP A 115 -2.20 1.29 11.47
CA TRP A 115 -2.95 2.54 11.56
C TRP A 115 -4.27 2.41 12.33
N LEU A 116 -4.99 1.28 12.21
CA LEU A 116 -6.16 1.02 13.04
C LEU A 116 -5.80 0.97 14.52
N GLY A 117 -4.67 0.34 14.87
CA GLY A 117 -4.15 0.33 16.24
C GLY A 117 -3.80 1.72 16.74
N ILE A 118 -3.07 2.51 15.95
CA ILE A 118 -2.72 3.90 16.28
C ILE A 118 -3.98 4.75 16.46
N LEU A 119 -4.94 4.64 15.55
CA LEU A 119 -6.19 5.40 15.59
C LEU A 119 -7.04 5.01 16.80
N ALA A 120 -7.13 3.72 17.13
CA ALA A 120 -7.77 3.28 18.36
C ALA A 120 -7.09 3.89 19.60
N ILE A 121 -5.75 3.87 19.66
CA ILE A 121 -5.02 4.49 20.77
C ILE A 121 -5.33 5.99 20.86
N PHE A 122 -5.35 6.70 19.73
CA PHE A 122 -5.69 8.12 19.75
C PHE A 122 -7.12 8.35 20.20
N VAL A 123 -8.09 7.57 19.74
CA VAL A 123 -9.49 7.78 20.14
C VAL A 123 -9.73 7.48 21.63
N PHE A 124 -9.02 6.50 22.21
CA PHE A 124 -9.26 6.10 23.61
C PHE A 124 -8.38 6.81 24.64
N PHE A 125 -7.22 7.34 24.25
CA PHE A 125 -6.22 7.86 25.19
C PHE A 125 -5.77 9.30 24.92
N LEU A 126 -6.25 9.94 23.85
CA LEU A 126 -6.05 11.35 23.55
C LEU A 126 -7.23 12.18 24.07
#